data_AF-A0A1K1MJ40-F1
#
_entry.id   AF-A0A1K1MJ40-F1
#
_cell.length_a   1.000
_cell.length_b   1.000
_cell.length_c   1.000
_cell.angle_alpha   90.00
_cell.angle_beta   90.00
_cell.angle_gamma   90.00
#
_symmetry.space_group_name_H-M   'P 1'
#
loop_
_entity.id
_entity.type
_entity.pdbx_description
1 polymer ?
#
loop_
_entity_poly.entity_id
_entity_poly.type
_entity_poly.pdbx_seq_one_letter_code
_entity_poly.pdbx_strand_id
1 'polypeptide(L)'
;MGTPTDVVALATGLGVALGIGLLIGLERERSKRAKHPGGATGQAGVRTFALLALGGALAALLGSAAVYVAGFFVACLGVASYRATARSDPSLTTEVAMLVTLLLGMLALSSPAVAGGAGVVVATVLANRRRLHRLSRQWLSERELHDLLTLAAAAFVVMPLLPDHAIDPWGALNPRRVWMLVVAVMAIGSLGYLSLRAFGLRFGLPIAGLAGGFASSTATVAAMGERARSAPALVGASASAALLSNVGTVVQLAVVMGALSPALLSYLAIPLVASGSVAVVVAIGMGWRAFSASNDRVTIGTGRPFEVMTALRFGALLAGIMLLAAMLRARWGPESLPWVMAISGVADVHAAAASVAQAVTTGGVDMATAAIGVFAALVTNSCLKCAAALVKGGRSYALRVIPGIAAIAIAFGLALTWA
;
A
#
# COMPACT_ATOMS: atom_id res chain seq x y z
N MET A 1 13.96 -38.40 -27.51
CA MET A 1 14.73 -37.41 -26.73
C MET A 1 15.85 -36.91 -27.63
N GLY A 2 15.87 -35.61 -27.94
CA GLY A 2 17.04 -35.01 -28.59
C GLY A 2 16.74 -34.19 -29.84
N THR A 3 15.82 -33.22 -29.78
CA THR A 3 15.99 -32.01 -30.60
C THR A 3 17.01 -31.09 -29.89
N PRO A 4 17.78 -30.26 -30.61
CA PRO A 4 18.74 -29.34 -30.01
C PRO A 4 18.11 -28.41 -28.95
N THR A 5 16.81 -28.12 -29.10
CA THR A 5 16.03 -27.29 -28.18
C THR A 5 15.83 -27.96 -26.81
N ASP A 6 15.69 -29.28 -26.74
CA ASP A 6 15.49 -30.01 -25.49
C ASP A 6 16.77 -30.01 -24.63
N VAL A 7 17.93 -30.16 -25.29
CA VAL A 7 19.24 -30.15 -24.63
C VAL A 7 19.54 -28.76 -24.07
N VAL A 8 19.24 -27.71 -24.84
CA VAL A 8 19.39 -26.33 -24.37
C VAL A 8 18.45 -26.04 -23.20
N ALA A 9 17.19 -26.44 -23.27
CA ALA A 9 16.23 -26.23 -22.17
C ALA A 9 16.67 -26.94 -20.87
N LEU A 10 17.12 -28.19 -20.99
CA LEU A 10 17.62 -28.98 -19.88
C LEU A 10 18.89 -28.36 -19.25
N ALA A 11 19.86 -27.97 -20.08
CA ALA A 11 21.08 -27.30 -19.64
C ALA A 11 20.77 -25.96 -18.95
N THR A 12 19.79 -25.21 -19.46
CA THR A 12 19.34 -23.95 -18.85
C THR A 12 18.72 -24.20 -17.48
N GLY A 13 17.84 -25.19 -17.34
CA GLY A 13 17.23 -25.54 -16.06
C GLY A 13 18.25 -26.01 -15.01
N LEU A 14 19.21 -26.87 -15.41
CA LEU A 14 20.30 -27.31 -14.53
C LEU A 14 21.22 -26.16 -14.13
N GLY A 15 21.55 -25.26 -15.06
CA GLY A 15 22.34 -24.06 -14.80
C GLY A 15 21.65 -23.12 -13.80
N VAL A 16 20.34 -22.91 -13.96
CA VAL A 16 19.53 -22.11 -13.01
C VAL A 16 19.47 -22.78 -11.64
N ALA A 17 19.24 -24.09 -11.56
CA ALA A 17 19.25 -24.82 -10.30
C ALA A 17 20.59 -24.65 -9.56
N LEU A 18 21.71 -24.83 -10.25
CA LEU A 18 23.03 -24.61 -9.68
C LEU A 18 23.22 -23.16 -9.21
N GLY A 19 22.82 -22.18 -10.02
CA GLY A 19 22.88 -20.75 -9.68
C GLY A 19 22.09 -20.41 -8.42
N ILE A 20 20.87 -20.94 -8.27
CA ILE A 20 20.04 -20.77 -7.06
C ILE A 20 20.74 -21.36 -5.85
N GLY A 21 21.24 -22.59 -5.95
CA GLY A 21 21.93 -23.28 -4.86
C GLY A 21 23.20 -22.55 -4.42
N LEU A 22 23.99 -22.02 -5.36
CA LEU A 22 25.17 -21.20 -5.06
C LEU A 22 24.78 -19.90 -4.36
N LEU A 23 23.76 -19.19 -4.86
CA LEU A 23 23.31 -17.91 -4.29
C LEU A 23 22.82 -18.07 -2.85
N ILE A 24 21.93 -19.03 -2.60
CA ILE A 24 21.40 -19.31 -1.25
C ILE A 24 22.52 -19.80 -0.35
N GLY A 25 23.40 -20.67 -0.86
CA GLY A 25 24.53 -21.20 -0.12
C GLY A 25 25.55 -20.14 0.30
N LEU A 26 25.80 -19.13 -0.54
CA LEU A 26 26.66 -17.98 -0.22
C LEU A 26 26.10 -17.15 0.92
N GLU A 27 24.79 -16.88 0.90
CA GLU A 27 24.12 -16.21 2.01
C GLU A 27 24.27 -17.01 3.30
N ARG A 28 23.96 -18.31 3.26
CA ARG A 28 23.99 -19.18 4.44
C ARG A 28 25.39 -19.25 5.05
N GLU A 29 26.42 -19.38 4.22
CA GLU A 29 27.82 -19.38 4.69
C GLU A 29 28.21 -18.05 5.33
N ARG A 30 27.89 -16.92 4.69
CA ARG A 30 28.15 -15.57 5.24
C ARG A 30 27.41 -15.35 6.56
N SER A 31 26.15 -15.79 6.62
CA SER A 31 25.29 -15.69 7.80
C SER A 31 25.80 -16.46 9.01
N LYS A 32 26.47 -17.61 8.78
CA LYS A 32 27.08 -18.43 9.83
C LYS A 32 28.41 -17.86 10.30
N ARG A 33 29.28 -17.41 9.38
CA ARG A 33 30.54 -16.71 9.74
C ARG A 33 30.29 -15.49 10.60
N ALA A 34 29.22 -14.74 10.33
CA ALA A 34 28.82 -13.58 11.12
C ALA A 34 28.24 -13.89 12.52
N LYS A 35 28.02 -15.18 12.86
CA LYS A 35 27.56 -15.63 14.18
C LYS A 35 28.68 -16.31 14.99
N HIS A 36 29.67 -16.93 14.32
CA HIS A 36 30.80 -17.61 14.99
C HIS A 36 32.14 -17.22 14.33
N PRO A 37 32.83 -16.17 14.83
CA PRO A 37 34.09 -15.69 14.25
C PRO A 37 35.31 -16.61 14.47
N GLY A 38 35.20 -17.68 15.26
CA GLY A 38 36.36 -18.42 15.81
C GLY A 38 36.43 -19.93 15.52
N GLY A 39 35.60 -20.48 14.64
CA GLY A 39 35.79 -21.85 14.13
C GLY A 39 34.71 -22.88 14.51
N ALA A 40 34.09 -23.43 13.48
CA ALA A 40 33.69 -24.82 13.33
C ALA A 40 33.32 -25.00 11.84
N THR A 41 34.21 -25.66 11.10
CA THR A 41 34.05 -25.95 9.67
C THR A 41 32.98 -27.02 9.49
N GLY A 42 31.78 -26.57 9.14
CA GLY A 42 30.88 -27.33 8.27
C GLY A 42 29.55 -27.80 8.88
N GLN A 43 28.47 -27.43 8.20
CA GLN A 43 27.41 -28.33 7.70
C GLN A 43 26.37 -27.41 7.03
N ALA A 44 26.16 -27.54 5.72
CA ALA A 44 25.37 -26.62 4.88
C ALA A 44 26.01 -25.25 4.57
N GLY A 45 27.04 -25.25 3.73
CA GLY A 45 27.63 -24.06 3.08
C GLY A 45 27.29 -23.99 1.58
N VAL A 46 28.02 -23.19 0.81
CA VAL A 46 27.80 -22.99 -0.64
C VAL A 46 27.65 -24.31 -1.39
N ARG A 47 28.53 -25.28 -1.12
CA ARG A 47 28.54 -26.59 -1.76
C ARG A 47 27.29 -27.42 -1.47
N THR A 48 26.81 -27.39 -0.23
CA THR A 48 25.63 -28.18 0.16
C THR A 48 24.38 -27.65 -0.52
N PHE A 49 24.16 -26.33 -0.55
CA PHE A 49 22.99 -25.77 -1.22
C PHE A 49 23.05 -25.91 -2.74
N ALA A 50 24.23 -25.83 -3.35
CA ALA A 50 24.44 -26.17 -4.76
C ALA A 50 24.05 -27.62 -5.08
N LEU A 51 24.50 -28.57 -4.25
CA LEU A 51 24.17 -29.99 -4.40
C LEU A 51 22.70 -30.30 -4.11
N LEU A 52 22.07 -29.59 -3.18
CA LEU A 52 20.64 -29.73 -2.92
C LEU A 52 19.78 -29.25 -4.10
N ALA A 53 20.12 -28.11 -4.70
CA ALA A 53 19.40 -27.61 -5.86
C ALA A 53 19.59 -28.52 -7.09
N LEU A 54 20.83 -28.94 -7.36
CA LEU A 54 21.12 -29.92 -8.41
C LEU A 54 20.44 -31.27 -8.14
N GLY A 55 20.48 -31.75 -6.90
CA GLY A 55 19.82 -32.98 -6.48
C GLY A 55 18.31 -32.91 -6.66
N GLY A 56 17.70 -31.76 -6.40
CA GLY A 56 16.29 -31.50 -6.70
C GLY A 56 16.01 -31.61 -8.20
N ALA A 57 16.78 -30.93 -9.04
CA ALA A 57 16.62 -31.02 -10.49
C ALA A 57 16.76 -32.48 -10.98
N LEU A 58 17.81 -33.19 -10.55
CA LEU A 58 18.02 -34.59 -10.91
C LEU A 58 16.88 -35.50 -10.43
N ALA A 59 16.37 -35.28 -9.22
CA ALA A 59 15.24 -36.03 -8.68
C ALA A 59 13.97 -35.84 -9.53
N ALA A 60 13.70 -34.62 -10.01
CA ALA A 60 12.59 -34.36 -10.92
C ALA A 60 12.74 -35.08 -12.28
N LEU A 61 13.97 -35.24 -12.80
CA LEU A 61 14.22 -36.02 -14.03
C LEU A 61 14.04 -37.52 -13.85
N LEU A 62 14.41 -38.03 -12.67
CA LEU A 62 14.34 -39.46 -12.33
C LEU A 62 12.92 -39.92 -11.96
N GLY A 63 11.98 -38.99 -11.76
CA GLY A 63 10.57 -39.27 -11.47
C GLY A 63 10.21 -39.24 -9.99
N SER A 64 8.94 -39.51 -9.68
CA SER A 64 8.34 -39.30 -8.36
C SER A 64 9.05 -40.05 -7.23
N ALA A 65 9.52 -41.28 -7.47
CA ALA A 65 10.27 -42.07 -6.49
C ALA A 65 11.56 -41.36 -6.02
N ALA A 66 12.33 -40.79 -6.96
CA ALA A 66 13.54 -40.05 -6.64
C ALA A 66 13.24 -38.75 -5.89
N VAL A 67 12.11 -38.09 -6.18
CA VAL A 67 11.63 -36.92 -5.44
C VAL A 67 11.34 -37.26 -3.98
N TYR A 68 10.65 -38.38 -3.70
CA TYR A 68 10.39 -38.82 -2.33
C TYR A 68 11.67 -39.14 -1.58
N VAL A 69 12.61 -39.84 -2.22
CA VAL A 69 13.92 -40.17 -1.62
C VAL A 69 14.73 -38.92 -1.32
N ALA A 70 14.81 -37.98 -2.27
CA ALA A 70 15.52 -36.72 -2.08
C ALA A 70 14.86 -35.87 -0.99
N GLY A 71 13.53 -35.79 -0.95
CA GLY A 71 12.78 -35.09 0.09
C GLY A 71 13.01 -35.70 1.47
N PHE A 72 12.98 -37.03 1.59
CA PHE A 72 13.26 -37.74 2.84
C PHE A 72 14.70 -37.50 3.31
N PHE A 73 15.68 -37.58 2.40
CA PHE A 73 17.07 -37.31 2.72
C PHE A 73 17.28 -35.87 3.23
N VAL A 74 16.64 -34.88 2.61
CA VAL A 74 16.68 -33.49 3.07
C VAL A 74 15.99 -33.30 4.42
N ALA A 75 14.88 -34.01 4.68
CA ALA A 75 14.24 -34.01 5.99
C ALA A 75 15.16 -34.58 7.08
N CYS A 76 15.85 -35.70 6.81
CA CYS A 76 16.84 -36.29 7.71
C CYS A 76 18.01 -35.33 7.97
N LEU A 77 18.55 -34.70 6.92
CA LEU A 77 19.58 -33.67 7.05
C LEU A 77 19.10 -32.47 7.86
N GLY A 78 17.85 -32.05 7.69
CA GLY A 78 17.22 -30.99 8.48
C GLY A 78 17.16 -31.34 9.96
N VAL A 79 16.71 -32.54 10.31
CA VAL A 79 16.66 -33.00 11.70
C VAL A 79 18.07 -33.11 12.31
N ALA A 80 19.04 -33.63 11.55
CA ALA A 80 20.43 -33.73 11.99
C ALA A 80 21.05 -32.35 12.23
N SER A 81 20.86 -31.42 11.29
CA SER A 81 21.28 -30.01 11.39
C SER A 81 20.66 -29.33 12.62
N TYR A 82 19.36 -29.51 12.83
CA TYR A 82 18.66 -28.93 13.96
C TYR A 82 19.18 -29.47 15.29
N ARG A 83 19.34 -30.80 15.42
CA ARG A 83 19.88 -31.42 16.64
C ARG A 83 21.30 -30.94 16.97
N ALA A 84 22.13 -30.75 15.96
CA ALA A 84 23.49 -30.23 16.14
C ALA A 84 23.51 -28.75 16.57
N THR A 85 22.55 -27.95 16.11
CA THR A 85 22.55 -26.48 16.31
C THR A 85 21.60 -26.02 17.43
N ALA A 86 20.68 -26.87 17.89
CA ALA A 86 19.63 -26.53 18.85
C ALA A 86 20.14 -25.94 20.17
N ARG A 87 21.38 -26.28 20.59
CA ARG A 87 21.99 -25.78 21.82
C ARG A 87 22.59 -24.37 21.70
N SER A 88 22.97 -23.94 20.50
CA SER A 88 23.68 -22.67 20.27
C SER A 88 22.84 -21.65 19.49
N ASP A 89 21.93 -22.10 18.62
CA ASP A 89 21.05 -21.25 17.82
C ASP A 89 19.80 -22.03 17.36
N PRO A 90 18.67 -21.98 18.10
CA PRO A 90 17.48 -22.78 17.82
C PRO A 90 16.65 -22.27 16.61
N SER A 91 17.28 -21.71 15.58
CA SER A 91 16.59 -21.16 14.41
C SER A 91 16.40 -22.18 13.29
N LEU A 92 15.14 -22.59 13.05
CA LEU A 92 14.71 -23.52 11.99
C LEU A 92 14.92 -23.03 10.54
N THR A 93 15.50 -21.85 10.37
CA THR A 93 15.59 -21.18 9.05
C THR A 93 16.55 -21.89 8.09
N THR A 94 17.50 -22.68 8.59
CA THR A 94 18.45 -23.40 7.73
C THR A 94 17.80 -24.67 7.18
N GLU A 95 17.02 -25.35 8.00
CA GLU A 95 16.25 -26.54 7.70
C GLU A 95 15.20 -26.24 6.63
N VAL A 96 14.45 -25.16 6.82
CA VAL A 96 13.48 -24.68 5.82
C VAL A 96 14.18 -24.28 4.52
N ALA A 97 15.33 -23.60 4.60
CA ALA A 97 16.08 -23.22 3.40
C ALA A 97 16.56 -24.45 2.60
N MET A 98 17.01 -25.52 3.26
CA MET A 98 17.44 -26.75 2.58
C MET A 98 16.28 -27.38 1.78
N LEU A 99 15.09 -27.44 2.37
CA LEU A 99 13.90 -27.94 1.68
C LEU A 99 13.51 -27.04 0.50
N VAL A 100 13.45 -25.73 0.71
CA VAL A 100 13.09 -24.76 -0.34
C VAL A 100 14.10 -24.82 -1.50
N THR A 101 15.40 -24.96 -1.23
CA THR A 101 16.43 -25.09 -2.28
C THR A 101 16.26 -26.36 -3.10
N LEU A 102 15.90 -27.49 -2.48
CA LEU A 102 15.56 -28.72 -3.20
C LEU A 102 14.35 -28.51 -4.13
N LEU A 103 13.27 -27.90 -3.61
CA LEU A 103 12.05 -27.63 -4.39
C LEU A 103 12.31 -26.67 -5.55
N LEU A 104 13.09 -25.61 -5.35
CA LEU A 104 13.48 -24.68 -6.41
C LEU A 104 14.36 -25.34 -7.47
N GLY A 105 15.20 -26.29 -7.08
CA GLY A 105 15.95 -27.14 -8.01
C GLY A 105 15.04 -27.95 -8.93
N MET A 106 13.99 -28.57 -8.38
CA MET A 106 12.97 -29.26 -9.17
C MET A 106 12.22 -28.30 -10.12
N LEU A 107 11.80 -27.14 -9.61
CA LEU A 107 11.04 -26.15 -10.36
C LEU A 107 11.85 -25.53 -11.52
N ALA A 108 13.19 -25.53 -11.42
CA ALA A 108 14.07 -24.98 -12.44
C ALA A 108 13.99 -25.73 -13.77
N LEU A 109 13.55 -26.98 -13.78
CA LEU A 109 13.38 -27.77 -15.00
C LEU A 109 12.09 -27.44 -15.75
N SER A 110 10.99 -27.20 -15.04
CA SER A 110 9.70 -26.85 -15.65
C SER A 110 9.60 -25.36 -15.96
N SER A 111 10.22 -24.50 -15.15
CA SER A 111 10.12 -23.05 -15.26
C SER A 111 11.38 -22.35 -14.74
N PRO A 112 12.48 -22.31 -15.54
CA PRO A 112 13.74 -21.71 -15.12
C PRO A 112 13.60 -20.25 -14.66
N ALA A 113 12.78 -19.44 -15.34
CA ALA A 113 12.57 -18.04 -14.98
C ALA A 113 11.90 -17.88 -13.60
N VAL A 114 10.85 -18.66 -13.33
CA VAL A 114 10.13 -18.63 -12.04
C VAL A 114 11.01 -19.15 -10.91
N ALA A 115 11.74 -20.24 -11.15
CA ALA A 115 12.68 -20.80 -10.17
C ALA A 115 13.81 -19.82 -9.84
N GLY A 116 14.41 -19.19 -10.86
CA GLY A 116 15.45 -18.18 -10.70
C GLY A 116 14.95 -16.97 -9.89
N GLY A 117 13.78 -16.42 -10.26
CA GLY A 117 13.16 -15.31 -9.54
C GLY A 117 12.85 -15.66 -8.07
N ALA A 118 12.22 -16.82 -7.85
CA ALA A 118 11.92 -17.30 -6.50
C ALA A 118 13.19 -17.55 -5.68
N GLY A 119 14.25 -18.10 -6.29
CA GLY A 119 15.55 -18.29 -5.65
C GLY A 119 16.22 -16.99 -5.23
N VAL A 120 16.16 -15.94 -6.05
CA VAL A 120 16.65 -14.61 -5.69
C VAL A 120 15.83 -14.01 -4.55
N VAL A 121 14.50 -14.13 -4.57
CA VAL A 121 13.62 -13.68 -3.48
C VAL A 121 13.97 -14.38 -2.17
N VAL A 122 14.09 -15.71 -2.19
CA VAL A 122 14.48 -16.51 -1.03
C VAL A 122 15.84 -16.06 -0.49
N ALA A 123 16.87 -15.99 -1.35
CA ALA A 123 18.20 -15.51 -0.94
C ALA A 123 18.17 -14.10 -0.34
N THR A 124 17.34 -13.20 -0.89
CA THR A 124 17.18 -11.82 -0.41
C THR A 124 16.51 -11.76 0.96
N VAL A 125 15.47 -12.57 1.19
CA VAL A 125 14.79 -12.71 2.49
C VAL A 125 15.78 -13.23 3.53
N LEU A 126 16.52 -14.28 3.17
CA LEU A 126 17.54 -14.89 4.01
C LEU A 126 18.64 -13.89 4.39
N ALA A 127 19.17 -13.13 3.42
CA ALA A 127 20.22 -12.14 3.62
C ALA A 127 19.76 -10.98 4.52
N ASN A 128 18.50 -10.58 4.41
CA ASN A 128 17.92 -9.48 5.18
C ASN A 128 17.33 -9.91 6.53
N ARG A 129 17.52 -11.16 6.98
CA ARG A 129 16.94 -11.68 8.24
C ARG A 129 17.14 -10.75 9.45
N ARG A 130 18.31 -10.13 9.61
CA ARG A 130 18.62 -9.23 10.74
C ARG A 130 17.87 -7.91 10.61
N ARG A 131 17.74 -7.38 9.39
CA ARG A 131 16.97 -6.17 9.10
C ARG A 131 15.48 -6.44 9.26
N LEU A 132 14.97 -7.56 8.77
CA LEU A 132 13.57 -7.99 8.93
C LEU A 132 13.22 -8.22 10.39
N HIS A 133 14.08 -8.90 11.16
CA HIS A 133 13.87 -9.12 12.58
C HIS A 133 13.90 -7.79 13.36
N ARG A 134 14.86 -6.91 13.05
CA ARG A 134 14.90 -5.56 13.63
C ARG A 134 13.69 -4.71 13.22
N LEU A 135 13.25 -4.81 11.97
CA LEU A 135 12.07 -4.12 11.47
C LEU A 135 10.84 -4.56 12.26
N SER A 136 10.66 -5.87 12.45
CA SER A 136 9.55 -6.46 13.19
C SER A 136 9.56 -6.16 14.69
N ARG A 137 10.74 -6.05 15.33
CA ARG A 137 10.85 -5.85 16.79
C ARG A 137 11.08 -4.41 17.24
N GLN A 138 11.70 -3.58 16.40
CA GLN A 138 12.13 -2.23 16.79
C GLN A 138 11.47 -1.13 15.96
N TRP A 139 11.12 -1.41 14.71
CA TRP A 139 10.50 -0.40 13.85
C TRP A 139 8.99 -0.50 13.87
N LEU A 140 8.37 -1.66 13.70
CA LEU A 140 6.91 -1.75 13.78
C LEU A 140 6.47 -1.98 15.23
N SER A 141 5.54 -1.17 15.70
CA SER A 141 4.73 -1.53 16.87
C SER A 141 3.89 -2.77 16.56
N GLU A 142 3.52 -3.54 17.60
CA GLU A 142 2.62 -4.68 17.44
C GLU A 142 1.33 -4.31 16.70
N ARG A 143 0.85 -3.08 16.92
CA ARG A 143 -0.34 -2.53 16.26
C ARG A 143 -0.11 -2.36 14.76
N GLU A 144 0.96 -1.69 14.35
CA GLU A 144 1.28 -1.50 12.92
C GLU A 144 1.54 -2.80 12.18
N LEU A 145 2.08 -3.82 12.87
CA LEU A 145 2.25 -5.15 12.28
C LEU A 145 0.90 -5.82 12.04
N HIS A 146 0.00 -5.80 13.03
CA HIS A 146 -1.35 -6.34 12.89
C HIS A 146 -2.12 -5.64 11.76
N ASP A 147 -2.00 -4.33 11.71
CA ASP A 147 -2.54 -3.42 10.70
C ASP A 147 -2.03 -3.77 9.28
N LEU A 148 -0.72 -3.98 9.11
CA LEU A 148 -0.12 -4.38 7.83
C LEU A 148 -0.52 -5.80 7.41
N LEU A 149 -0.57 -6.74 8.36
CA LEU A 149 -1.05 -8.11 8.11
C LEU A 149 -2.52 -8.11 7.70
N THR A 150 -3.32 -7.23 8.28
CA THR A 150 -4.72 -7.02 7.93
C THR A 150 -4.86 -6.50 6.50
N LEU A 151 -4.09 -5.47 6.12
CA LEU A 151 -4.04 -4.98 4.74
C LEU A 151 -3.62 -6.08 3.77
N ALA A 152 -2.61 -6.88 4.13
CA ALA A 152 -2.16 -8.00 3.32
C ALA A 152 -3.24 -9.09 3.19
N ALA A 153 -3.96 -9.41 4.27
CA ALA A 153 -5.08 -10.35 4.22
C ALA A 153 -6.22 -9.81 3.35
N ALA A 154 -6.56 -8.52 3.46
CA ALA A 154 -7.56 -7.89 2.62
C ALA A 154 -7.17 -7.94 1.13
N ALA A 155 -5.89 -7.69 0.81
CA ALA A 155 -5.38 -7.66 -0.56
C ALA A 155 -5.18 -9.05 -1.18
N PHE A 156 -4.57 -9.99 -0.44
CA PHE A 156 -4.11 -11.27 -0.99
C PHE A 156 -5.01 -12.46 -0.63
N VAL A 157 -5.89 -12.32 0.37
CA VAL A 157 -6.84 -13.39 0.76
C VAL A 157 -8.24 -13.01 0.33
N VAL A 158 -8.76 -11.87 0.79
CA VAL A 158 -10.16 -11.49 0.55
C VAL A 158 -10.40 -11.09 -0.91
N MET A 159 -9.55 -10.24 -1.50
CA MET A 159 -9.73 -9.77 -2.88
C MET A 159 -9.86 -10.89 -3.93
N PRO A 160 -8.99 -11.93 -3.97
CA PRO A 160 -9.13 -12.99 -4.97
C PRO A 160 -10.35 -13.89 -4.75
N LEU A 161 -10.89 -13.95 -3.54
CA LEU A 161 -12.12 -14.70 -3.21
C LEU A 161 -13.39 -13.99 -3.70
N LEU A 162 -13.34 -12.67 -3.93
CA LEU A 162 -14.52 -11.90 -4.33
C LEU A 162 -14.85 -12.09 -5.82
N PRO A 163 -16.15 -12.19 -6.17
CA PRO A 163 -16.57 -12.32 -7.56
C PRO A 163 -16.21 -11.06 -8.36
N ASP A 164 -15.71 -11.26 -9.59
CA ASP A 164 -15.40 -10.19 -10.54
C ASP A 164 -16.52 -9.95 -11.54
N HIS A 165 -17.75 -9.85 -11.04
CA HIS A 165 -18.92 -9.48 -11.82
C HIS A 165 -19.86 -8.64 -10.97
N ALA A 166 -20.71 -7.86 -11.63
CA ALA A 166 -21.73 -7.11 -10.91
C ALA A 166 -22.76 -8.08 -10.30
N ILE A 167 -23.10 -7.88 -9.03
CA ILE A 167 -24.05 -8.73 -8.29
C ILE A 167 -25.44 -8.10 -8.18
N ASP A 168 -25.61 -6.87 -8.66
CA ASP A 168 -26.85 -6.12 -8.63
C ASP A 168 -27.54 -6.06 -10.00
N PRO A 169 -28.88 -5.88 -10.04
CA PRO A 169 -29.64 -5.79 -11.29
C PRO A 169 -29.22 -4.63 -12.22
N TRP A 170 -28.61 -3.58 -11.67
CA TRP A 170 -28.23 -2.37 -12.40
C TRP A 170 -26.79 -2.43 -12.95
N GLY A 171 -26.05 -3.50 -12.68
CA GLY A 171 -24.67 -3.67 -13.13
C GLY A 171 -23.68 -2.71 -12.47
N ALA A 172 -24.06 -2.06 -11.37
CA ALA A 172 -23.28 -0.99 -10.75
C ALA A 172 -22.28 -1.50 -9.71
N LEU A 173 -22.60 -2.57 -8.99
CA LEU A 173 -21.89 -3.06 -7.82
C LEU A 173 -21.08 -4.33 -8.16
N ASN A 174 -19.81 -4.14 -8.50
CA ASN A 174 -18.83 -5.24 -8.59
C ASN A 174 -18.06 -5.35 -7.25
N PRO A 175 -18.21 -6.45 -6.49
CA PRO A 175 -17.57 -6.61 -5.18
C PRO A 175 -16.05 -6.54 -5.23
N ARG A 176 -15.41 -7.16 -6.23
CA ARG A 176 -13.95 -7.11 -6.39
C ARG A 176 -13.46 -5.69 -6.64
N ARG A 177 -14.17 -4.90 -7.47
CA ARG A 177 -13.81 -3.49 -7.74
C ARG A 177 -13.96 -2.60 -6.51
N VAL A 178 -15.07 -2.74 -5.78
CA VAL A 178 -15.30 -2.00 -4.52
C VAL A 178 -14.21 -2.35 -3.51
N TRP A 179 -13.89 -3.63 -3.36
CA TRP A 179 -12.85 -4.07 -2.43
C TRP A 179 -11.44 -3.63 -2.84
N MET A 180 -11.15 -3.62 -4.14
CA MET A 180 -9.90 -3.07 -4.67
C MET A 180 -9.71 -1.60 -4.26
N LEU A 181 -10.77 -0.80 -4.27
CA LEU A 181 -10.72 0.60 -3.81
C LEU A 181 -10.48 0.69 -2.30
N VAL A 182 -11.15 -0.15 -1.51
CA VAL A 182 -10.91 -0.25 -0.06
C VAL A 182 -9.43 -0.54 0.20
N VAL A 183 -8.88 -1.55 -0.46
CA VAL A 183 -7.47 -1.95 -0.32
C VAL A 183 -6.51 -0.84 -0.80
N ALA A 184 -6.80 -0.18 -1.92
CA ALA A 184 -5.97 0.90 -2.45
C ALA A 184 -5.92 2.12 -1.53
N VAL A 185 -7.08 2.55 -1.01
CA VAL A 185 -7.18 3.68 -0.06
C VAL A 185 -6.46 3.34 1.24
N MET A 186 -6.68 2.14 1.78
CA MET A 186 -5.93 1.66 2.95
C MET A 186 -4.43 1.66 2.69
N ALA A 187 -3.97 1.04 1.60
CA ALA A 187 -2.55 0.92 1.28
C ALA A 187 -1.85 2.27 1.17
N ILE A 188 -2.49 3.28 0.57
CA ILE A 188 -1.92 4.63 0.48
C ILE A 188 -1.94 5.32 1.84
N GLY A 189 -3.02 5.16 2.61
CA GLY A 189 -3.12 5.60 4.01
C GLY A 189 -1.93 5.09 4.83
N SER A 190 -1.69 3.79 4.74
CA SER A 190 -0.60 3.04 5.36
C SER A 190 0.77 3.50 4.90
N LEU A 191 1.00 3.61 3.59
CA LEU A 191 2.26 4.04 3.02
C LEU A 191 2.58 5.48 3.39
N GLY A 192 1.57 6.36 3.40
CA GLY A 192 1.70 7.74 3.90
C GLY A 192 2.17 7.74 5.35
N TYR A 193 1.42 7.08 6.24
CA TYR A 193 1.76 6.98 7.66
C TYR A 193 3.16 6.39 7.91
N LEU A 194 3.50 5.27 7.26
CA LEU A 194 4.79 4.59 7.40
C LEU A 194 5.95 5.43 6.85
N SER A 195 5.78 6.06 5.69
CA SER A 195 6.79 6.95 5.10
C SER A 195 7.16 8.06 6.08
N LEU A 196 6.14 8.68 6.66
CA LEU A 196 6.30 9.79 7.59
C LEU A 196 6.97 9.39 8.91
N ARG A 197 6.66 8.20 9.41
CA ARG A 197 7.36 7.63 10.56
C ARG A 197 8.84 7.32 10.26
N ALA A 198 9.14 6.85 9.05
CA ALA A 198 10.50 6.56 8.61
C ALA A 198 11.37 7.82 8.41
N PHE A 199 10.79 8.92 7.91
CA PHE A 199 11.49 10.21 7.78
C PHE A 199 11.73 10.92 9.13
N GLY A 200 11.12 10.43 10.20
CA GLY A 200 11.33 10.90 11.57
C GLY A 200 10.68 12.26 11.86
N LEU A 201 10.43 12.51 13.14
CA LEU A 201 9.83 13.73 13.69
C LEU A 201 10.64 15.02 13.47
N ARG A 202 11.66 15.00 12.62
CA ARG A 202 12.58 16.12 12.34
C ARG A 202 11.91 17.30 11.64
N PHE A 203 10.74 17.11 11.05
CA PHE A 203 10.12 18.08 10.14
C PHE A 203 8.85 18.75 10.69
N GLY A 204 8.58 18.65 12.00
CA GLY A 204 7.55 19.45 12.69
C GLY A 204 6.09 19.11 12.35
N LEU A 205 5.17 19.98 12.78
CA LEU A 205 3.72 19.81 12.60
C LEU A 205 3.24 19.66 11.15
N PRO A 206 3.78 20.39 10.14
CA PRO A 206 3.28 20.31 8.77
C PRO A 206 3.30 18.88 8.20
N ILE A 207 4.42 18.19 8.42
CA ILE A 207 4.63 16.81 7.99
C ILE A 207 3.69 15.85 8.71
N ALA A 208 3.43 16.06 10.02
CA ALA A 208 2.40 15.30 10.73
C ALA A 208 0.99 15.53 10.14
N GLY A 209 0.70 16.73 9.65
CA GLY A 209 -0.52 17.04 8.92
C GLY A 209 -0.64 16.31 7.59
N LEU A 210 0.44 16.21 6.81
CA LEU A 210 0.48 15.38 5.61
C LEU A 210 0.15 13.91 5.93
N ALA A 211 0.76 13.38 7.00
CA ALA A 211 0.54 11.99 7.44
C ALA A 211 -0.90 11.74 7.85
N GLY A 212 -1.43 12.62 8.68
CA GLY A 212 -2.83 12.58 9.08
C GLY A 212 -3.76 12.69 7.87
N GLY A 213 -3.39 13.47 6.85
CA GLY A 213 -4.15 13.63 5.61
C GLY A 213 -4.43 12.33 4.86
N PHE A 214 -3.47 11.41 4.85
CA PHE A 214 -3.60 10.09 4.26
C PHE A 214 -4.50 9.14 5.06
N ALA A 215 -4.66 9.35 6.37
CA ALA A 215 -5.63 8.62 7.17
C ALA A 215 -7.02 9.28 7.08
N SER A 216 -7.10 10.58 7.37
CA SER A 216 -8.29 11.42 7.20
C SER A 216 -7.90 12.89 7.24
N SER A 217 -7.99 13.58 6.10
CA SER A 217 -7.72 15.02 6.02
C SER A 217 -8.69 15.84 6.87
N THR A 218 -9.98 15.49 6.94
CA THR A 218 -10.97 16.22 7.74
C THR A 218 -10.72 16.08 9.25
N ALA A 219 -10.42 14.86 9.71
CA ALA A 219 -10.04 14.64 11.11
C ALA A 219 -8.73 15.37 11.44
N THR A 220 -7.79 15.43 10.49
CA THR A 220 -6.52 16.16 10.66
C THR A 220 -6.76 17.66 10.78
N VAL A 221 -7.61 18.26 9.95
CA VAL A 221 -8.00 19.68 10.05
C VAL A 221 -8.64 19.95 11.42
N ALA A 222 -9.54 19.09 11.88
CA ALA A 222 -10.16 19.20 13.19
C ALA A 222 -9.12 19.12 14.34
N ALA A 223 -8.25 18.11 14.33
CA ALA A 223 -7.23 17.89 15.37
C ALA A 223 -6.19 19.03 15.41
N MET A 224 -5.77 19.52 14.25
CA MET A 224 -4.89 20.69 14.16
C MET A 224 -5.60 21.96 14.64
N GLY A 225 -6.92 22.06 14.40
CA GLY A 225 -7.75 23.10 15.00
C GLY A 225 -7.73 23.06 16.53
N GLU A 226 -8.05 21.91 17.14
CA GLU A 226 -8.01 21.77 18.61
C GLU A 226 -6.66 22.17 19.19
N ARG A 227 -5.57 21.77 18.52
CA ARG A 227 -4.21 22.11 18.93
C ARG A 227 -3.88 23.60 18.78
N ALA A 228 -4.34 24.22 17.69
CA ALA A 228 -4.22 25.67 17.49
C ALA A 228 -4.99 26.47 18.56
N ARG A 229 -6.11 25.93 19.05
CA ARG A 229 -6.89 26.52 20.14
C ARG A 229 -6.19 26.38 21.49
N SER A 230 -5.63 25.20 21.79
CA SER A 230 -4.92 24.98 23.06
C SER A 230 -3.58 25.70 23.13
N ALA A 231 -2.92 25.91 21.99
CA ALA A 231 -1.61 26.56 21.90
C ALA A 231 -1.59 27.64 20.81
N PRO A 232 -1.98 28.89 21.12
CA PRO A 232 -2.06 29.98 20.14
C PRO A 232 -0.76 30.27 19.39
N ALA A 233 0.40 29.98 20.01
CA ALA A 233 1.71 30.11 19.37
C ALA A 233 1.90 29.14 18.18
N LEU A 234 1.16 28.02 18.14
CA LEU A 234 1.26 26.99 17.11
C LEU A 234 0.21 27.14 16.00
N VAL A 235 -0.57 28.22 15.97
CA VAL A 235 -1.66 28.40 15.00
C VAL A 235 -1.15 28.34 13.55
N GLY A 236 -0.01 28.98 13.25
CA GLY A 236 0.58 28.93 11.91
C GLY A 236 1.05 27.53 11.50
N ALA A 237 1.73 26.83 12.42
CA ALA A 237 2.19 25.45 12.20
C ALA A 237 1.03 24.48 11.98
N SER A 238 -0.04 24.63 12.78
CA SER A 238 -1.24 23.82 12.72
C SER A 238 -2.04 24.11 11.44
N ALA A 239 -2.11 25.37 10.99
CA ALA A 239 -2.74 25.74 9.73
C ALA A 239 -1.98 25.15 8.54
N SER A 240 -0.65 25.25 8.54
CA SER A 240 0.22 24.61 7.54
C SER A 240 0.01 23.10 7.48
N ALA A 241 -0.03 22.42 8.63
CA ALA A 241 -0.32 20.99 8.73
C ALA A 241 -1.70 20.61 8.16
N ALA A 242 -2.71 21.39 8.48
CA ALA A 242 -4.06 21.16 7.97
C ALA A 242 -4.16 21.35 6.46
N LEU A 243 -3.49 22.36 5.90
CA LEU A 243 -3.44 22.57 4.47
C LEU A 243 -2.68 21.45 3.76
N LEU A 244 -1.53 21.03 4.29
CA LEU A 244 -0.74 19.94 3.74
C LEU A 244 -1.47 18.59 3.78
N SER A 245 -2.40 18.40 4.72
CA SER A 245 -3.26 17.21 4.77
C SER A 245 -4.12 17.02 3.50
N ASN A 246 -4.42 18.10 2.76
CA ASN A 246 -5.20 18.02 1.52
C ASN A 246 -4.44 17.32 0.38
N VAL A 247 -3.12 17.23 0.44
CA VAL A 247 -2.32 16.44 -0.51
C VAL A 247 -2.75 14.97 -0.45
N GLY A 248 -3.04 14.44 0.75
CA GLY A 248 -3.57 13.10 0.93
C GLY A 248 -4.88 12.89 0.17
N THR A 249 -5.81 13.86 0.26
CA THR A 249 -7.09 13.83 -0.50
C THR A 249 -6.85 13.82 -2.01
N VAL A 250 -5.96 14.68 -2.53
CA VAL A 250 -5.67 14.73 -3.97
C VAL A 250 -5.08 13.41 -4.48
N VAL A 251 -4.13 12.84 -3.74
CA VAL A 251 -3.50 11.56 -4.11
C VAL A 251 -4.51 10.41 -4.05
N GLN A 252 -5.34 10.35 -3.01
CA GLN A 252 -6.38 9.32 -2.88
C GLN A 252 -7.42 9.44 -4.01
N LEU A 253 -7.84 10.65 -4.37
CA LEU A 253 -8.72 10.88 -5.51
C LEU A 253 -8.09 10.40 -6.83
N ALA A 254 -6.82 10.74 -7.07
CA ALA A 254 -6.09 10.28 -8.25
C ALA A 254 -6.05 8.76 -8.34
N VAL A 255 -5.83 8.06 -7.22
CA VAL A 255 -5.79 6.59 -7.20
C VAL A 255 -7.15 5.97 -7.40
N VAL A 256 -8.19 6.49 -6.73
CA VAL A 256 -9.57 6.00 -6.93
C VAL A 256 -9.98 6.14 -8.39
N MET A 257 -9.70 7.29 -9.01
CA MET A 257 -9.99 7.49 -10.43
C MET A 257 -9.12 6.60 -11.31
N GLY A 258 -7.82 6.49 -11.06
CA GLY A 258 -6.92 5.63 -11.83
C GLY A 258 -7.30 4.15 -11.77
N ALA A 259 -7.79 3.67 -10.63
CA ALA A 259 -8.22 2.29 -10.45
C ALA A 259 -9.53 1.95 -11.19
N LEU A 260 -10.40 2.94 -11.45
CA LEU A 260 -11.73 2.70 -12.04
C LEU A 260 -11.84 3.22 -13.47
N SER A 261 -11.28 4.38 -13.77
CA SER A 261 -11.29 5.02 -15.08
C SER A 261 -9.96 5.76 -15.32
N PRO A 262 -8.94 5.07 -15.87
CA PRO A 262 -7.68 5.69 -16.26
C PRO A 262 -7.88 6.90 -17.19
N ALA A 263 -8.90 6.86 -18.06
CA ALA A 263 -9.26 7.97 -18.94
C ALA A 263 -9.71 9.21 -18.16
N LEU A 264 -10.56 9.05 -17.13
CA LEU A 264 -10.99 10.16 -16.28
C LEU A 264 -9.81 10.73 -15.47
N LEU A 265 -8.89 9.87 -15.00
CA LEU A 265 -7.67 10.33 -14.35
C LEU A 265 -6.80 11.17 -15.31
N SER A 266 -6.59 10.71 -16.54
CA SER A 266 -5.85 11.47 -17.55
C SER A 266 -6.50 12.82 -17.83
N TYR A 267 -7.83 12.86 -17.93
CA TYR A 267 -8.59 14.09 -18.14
C TYR A 267 -8.47 15.07 -16.95
N LEU A 268 -8.46 14.55 -15.71
CA LEU A 268 -8.36 15.35 -14.48
C LEU A 268 -6.93 15.52 -13.94
N ALA A 269 -5.91 15.04 -14.66
CA ALA A 269 -4.53 15.05 -14.17
C ALA A 269 -4.03 16.47 -13.88
N ILE A 270 -4.27 17.41 -14.81
CA ILE A 270 -3.88 18.82 -14.66
C ILE A 270 -4.61 19.46 -13.47
N PRO A 271 -5.96 19.38 -13.35
CA PRO A 271 -6.69 19.85 -12.17
C PRO A 271 -6.18 19.30 -10.83
N LEU A 272 -5.89 18.00 -10.76
CA LEU A 272 -5.39 17.37 -9.53
C LEU A 272 -3.99 17.88 -9.17
N VAL A 273 -3.09 17.95 -10.14
CA VAL A 273 -1.71 18.44 -9.92
C VAL A 273 -1.73 19.91 -9.52
N ALA A 274 -2.56 20.75 -10.16
CA ALA A 274 -2.72 22.15 -9.80
C ALA A 274 -3.20 22.30 -8.35
N SER A 275 -4.27 21.60 -7.97
CA SER A 275 -4.81 21.56 -6.61
C SER A 275 -3.78 21.10 -5.58
N GLY A 276 -3.07 20.00 -5.85
CA GLY A 276 -2.03 19.46 -4.97
C GLY A 276 -0.85 20.41 -4.81
N SER A 277 -0.43 21.06 -5.90
CA SER A 277 0.67 22.03 -5.90
C SER A 277 0.32 23.26 -5.07
N VAL A 278 -0.90 23.80 -5.23
CA VAL A 278 -1.37 24.93 -4.42
C VAL A 278 -1.46 24.54 -2.94
N ALA A 279 -1.92 23.32 -2.61
CA ALA A 279 -1.93 22.85 -1.22
C ALA A 279 -0.53 22.88 -0.59
N VAL A 280 0.49 22.44 -1.32
CA VAL A 280 1.89 22.46 -0.87
C VAL A 280 2.40 23.91 -0.76
N VAL A 281 2.21 24.73 -1.79
CA VAL A 281 2.72 26.12 -1.81
C VAL A 281 2.11 26.94 -0.68
N VAL A 282 0.80 26.89 -0.47
CA VAL A 282 0.14 27.65 0.60
C VAL A 282 0.55 27.10 1.98
N ALA A 283 0.65 25.78 2.13
CA ALA A 283 1.11 25.18 3.38
C ALA A 283 2.55 25.61 3.73
N ILE A 284 3.47 25.64 2.75
CA ILE A 284 4.84 26.11 2.95
C ILE A 284 4.85 27.61 3.27
N GLY A 285 4.11 28.43 2.52
CA GLY A 285 4.04 29.88 2.76
C GLY A 285 3.55 30.24 4.16
N MET A 286 2.59 29.48 4.70
CA MET A 286 2.10 29.65 6.08
C MET A 286 3.02 29.04 7.15
N GLY A 287 3.76 28.00 6.78
CA GLY A 287 4.61 27.21 7.68
C GLY A 287 6.07 27.64 7.72
N TRP A 288 6.55 28.50 6.81
CA TRP A 288 7.98 28.75 6.61
C TRP A 288 8.70 29.27 7.87
N ARG A 289 8.01 30.06 8.70
CA ARG A 289 8.52 30.49 10.02
C ARG A 289 8.33 29.46 11.13
N ALA A 290 7.36 28.56 10.99
CA ALA A 290 7.07 27.50 11.95
C ALA A 290 7.98 26.26 11.79
N PHE A 291 8.53 26.03 10.59
CA PHE A 291 9.52 24.98 10.31
C PHE A 291 10.80 25.12 11.14
N SER A 292 11.16 26.35 11.55
CA SER A 292 12.35 26.61 12.38
C SER A 292 12.10 26.60 13.89
N ALA A 293 10.83 26.63 14.34
CA ALA A 293 10.50 26.94 15.74
C ALA A 293 10.00 25.76 16.58
N SER A 294 9.75 24.58 15.99
CA SER A 294 9.05 23.50 16.68
C SER A 294 9.97 22.31 17.02
N ASN A 295 10.48 22.31 18.26
CA ASN A 295 11.17 21.17 18.89
C ASN A 295 10.21 20.23 19.65
N ASP A 296 8.91 20.53 19.61
CA ASP A 296 7.88 19.72 20.25
C ASP A 296 7.68 18.42 19.47
N ARG A 297 8.05 17.31 20.11
CA ARG A 297 7.84 15.96 19.60
C ARG A 297 6.34 15.75 19.39
N VAL A 298 5.91 15.81 18.14
CA VAL A 298 4.54 15.51 17.76
C VAL A 298 4.26 14.04 18.05
N THR A 299 3.47 13.76 19.07
CA THR A 299 2.72 12.50 19.11
C THR A 299 1.70 12.58 17.98
N ILE A 300 1.96 11.87 16.89
CA ILE A 300 0.99 11.70 15.81
C ILE A 300 -0.26 11.11 16.46
N GLY A 301 -1.32 11.91 16.52
CA GLY A 301 -2.61 11.50 17.07
C GLY A 301 -3.04 10.20 16.42
N THR A 302 -3.47 9.27 17.26
CA THR A 302 -3.77 7.86 17.02
C THR A 302 -5.01 7.64 16.15
N GLY A 303 -5.09 8.28 14.99
CA GLY A 303 -6.01 7.84 13.95
C GLY A 303 -5.50 6.51 13.42
N ARG A 304 -6.24 5.42 13.64
CA ARG A 304 -5.85 4.07 13.18
C ARG A 304 -5.92 4.04 11.65
N PRO A 305 -4.78 4.03 10.92
CA PRO A 305 -4.81 4.05 9.45
C PRO A 305 -5.35 2.73 8.87
N PHE A 306 -5.45 1.68 9.70
CA PHE A 306 -5.74 0.31 9.28
C PHE A 306 -6.85 -0.36 10.10
N GLU A 307 -7.90 0.38 10.46
CA GLU A 307 -9.07 -0.29 11.04
C GLU A 307 -9.85 -1.05 9.96
N VAL A 308 -9.91 -2.37 10.10
CA VAL A 308 -10.84 -3.24 9.34
C VAL A 308 -12.24 -2.64 9.35
N MET A 309 -12.68 -2.15 10.50
CA MET A 309 -14.01 -1.56 10.65
C MET A 309 -14.17 -0.28 9.82
N THR A 310 -13.15 0.56 9.76
CA THR A 310 -13.15 1.81 8.97
C THR A 310 -13.11 1.50 7.48
N ALA A 311 -12.32 0.50 7.07
CA ALA A 311 -12.28 -0.02 5.72
C ALA A 311 -13.62 -0.64 5.27
N LEU A 312 -14.26 -1.43 6.14
CA LEU A 312 -15.59 -2.00 5.90
C LEU A 312 -16.66 -0.93 5.83
N ARG A 313 -16.64 0.09 6.72
CA ARG A 313 -17.56 1.23 6.67
C ARG A 313 -17.39 2.03 5.38
N PHE A 314 -16.15 2.29 4.98
CA PHE A 314 -15.85 2.95 3.71
C PHE A 314 -16.37 2.12 2.53
N GLY A 315 -16.08 0.82 2.48
CA GLY A 315 -16.56 -0.08 1.45
C GLY A 315 -18.09 -0.17 1.40
N ALA A 316 -18.76 -0.22 2.56
CA ALA A 316 -20.22 -0.24 2.66
C ALA A 316 -20.85 1.09 2.23
N LEU A 317 -20.27 2.22 2.62
CA LEU A 317 -20.70 3.55 2.20
C LEU A 317 -20.57 3.70 0.68
N LEU A 318 -19.42 3.31 0.13
CA LEU A 318 -19.15 3.31 -1.30
C LEU A 318 -20.14 2.42 -2.06
N ALA A 319 -20.34 1.17 -1.61
CA ALA A 319 -21.30 0.25 -2.20
C ALA A 319 -22.73 0.82 -2.16
N GLY A 320 -23.14 1.39 -1.02
CA GLY A 320 -24.44 2.01 -0.85
C GLY A 320 -24.65 3.22 -1.76
N ILE A 321 -23.64 4.08 -1.89
CA ILE A 321 -23.67 5.23 -2.80
C ILE A 321 -23.78 4.78 -4.25
N MET A 322 -22.97 3.80 -4.67
CA MET A 322 -23.00 3.26 -6.03
C MET A 322 -24.37 2.65 -6.35
N LEU A 323 -24.97 1.93 -5.40
CA LEU A 323 -26.30 1.34 -5.56
C LEU A 323 -27.38 2.43 -5.64
N LEU A 324 -27.34 3.42 -4.75
CA LEU A 324 -28.29 4.53 -4.74
C LEU A 324 -28.20 5.37 -6.03
N ALA A 325 -26.97 5.62 -6.51
CA ALA A 325 -26.70 6.28 -7.78
C ALA A 325 -27.34 5.53 -8.94
N ALA A 326 -27.16 4.21 -8.99
CA ALA A 326 -27.72 3.36 -10.02
C ALA A 326 -29.26 3.31 -9.98
N MET A 327 -29.84 3.21 -8.78
CA MET A 327 -31.29 3.24 -8.56
C MET A 327 -31.92 4.56 -9.00
N LEU A 328 -31.32 5.69 -8.61
CA LEU A 328 -31.80 7.02 -8.99
C LEU A 328 -31.68 7.24 -10.49
N ARG A 329 -30.58 6.80 -11.10
CA ARG A 329 -30.41 6.85 -12.57
C ARG A 329 -31.45 5.99 -13.30
N ALA A 330 -31.77 4.82 -12.78
CA ALA A 330 -32.80 3.96 -13.37
C ALA A 330 -34.22 4.58 -13.27
N ARG A 331 -34.50 5.37 -12.23
CA ARG A 331 -35.80 5.99 -11.97
C ARG A 331 -35.98 7.36 -12.64
N TRP A 332 -34.97 8.20 -12.58
CA TRP A 332 -35.02 9.62 -12.95
C TRP A 332 -34.12 9.97 -14.15
N GLY A 333 -33.47 8.97 -14.73
CA GLY A 333 -32.59 9.16 -15.89
C GLY A 333 -31.29 9.90 -15.57
N PRO A 334 -30.56 10.36 -16.60
CA PRO A 334 -29.24 10.98 -16.47
C PRO A 334 -29.23 12.28 -15.65
N GLU A 335 -30.36 13.00 -15.55
CA GLU A 335 -30.45 14.28 -14.83
C GLU A 335 -30.32 14.14 -13.30
N SER A 336 -30.42 12.92 -12.77
CA SER A 336 -30.23 12.64 -11.34
C SER A 336 -28.77 12.73 -10.87
N LEU A 337 -27.81 12.66 -11.81
CA LEU A 337 -26.38 12.56 -11.51
C LEU A 337 -25.81 13.72 -10.69
N PRO A 338 -26.07 15.01 -11.00
CA PRO A 338 -25.54 16.13 -10.22
C PRO A 338 -25.95 16.06 -8.73
N TRP A 339 -27.19 15.66 -8.46
CA TRP A 339 -27.72 15.51 -7.10
C TRP A 339 -27.09 14.33 -6.36
N VAL A 340 -26.96 13.19 -7.03
CA VAL A 340 -26.26 12.01 -6.50
C VAL A 340 -24.81 12.34 -6.16
N MET A 341 -24.12 13.07 -7.04
CA MET A 341 -22.72 13.46 -6.85
C MET A 341 -22.56 14.45 -5.69
N ALA A 342 -23.47 15.43 -5.58
CA ALA A 342 -23.48 16.39 -4.47
C ALA A 342 -23.71 15.70 -3.12
N ILE A 343 -24.73 14.83 -3.02
CA ILE A 343 -25.06 14.10 -1.78
C ILE A 343 -23.94 13.14 -1.39
N SER A 344 -23.36 12.44 -2.37
CA SER A 344 -22.23 11.52 -2.13
C SER A 344 -20.99 12.26 -1.64
N GLY A 345 -20.72 13.45 -2.18
CA GLY A 345 -19.61 14.30 -1.77
C GLY A 345 -19.71 14.82 -0.33
N VAL A 346 -20.92 14.90 0.24
CA VAL A 346 -21.13 15.21 1.67
C VAL A 346 -20.66 14.05 2.55
N ALA A 347 -20.92 12.82 2.11
CA ALA A 347 -20.60 11.62 2.87
C ALA A 347 -19.11 11.27 2.79
N ASP A 348 -18.56 11.17 1.58
CA ASP A 348 -17.14 10.91 1.33
C ASP A 348 -16.74 11.28 -0.10
N VAL A 349 -15.71 12.13 -0.24
CA VAL A 349 -15.22 12.61 -1.54
C VAL A 349 -14.71 11.49 -2.45
N HIS A 350 -14.11 10.45 -1.87
CA HIS A 350 -13.57 9.31 -2.60
C HIS A 350 -14.68 8.40 -3.08
N ALA A 351 -15.73 8.22 -2.26
CA ALA A 351 -16.90 7.47 -2.68
C ALA A 351 -17.63 8.16 -3.84
N ALA A 352 -17.75 9.49 -3.78
CA ALA A 352 -18.28 10.28 -4.89
C ALA A 352 -17.43 10.14 -6.16
N ALA A 353 -16.11 10.31 -6.08
CA ALA A 353 -15.22 10.15 -7.22
C ALA A 353 -15.24 8.73 -7.82
N ALA A 354 -15.35 7.71 -6.98
CA ALA A 354 -15.48 6.32 -7.42
C ALA A 354 -16.79 6.10 -8.20
N SER A 355 -17.91 6.62 -7.68
CA SER A 355 -19.21 6.53 -8.34
C SER A 355 -19.19 7.21 -9.71
N VAL A 356 -18.56 8.39 -9.82
CA VAL A 356 -18.41 9.11 -11.09
C VAL A 356 -17.55 8.32 -12.07
N ALA A 357 -16.40 7.81 -11.64
CA ALA A 357 -15.51 7.03 -12.50
C ALA A 357 -16.18 5.74 -13.02
N GLN A 358 -17.03 5.10 -12.21
CA GLN A 358 -17.84 3.95 -12.67
C GLN A 358 -18.94 4.38 -13.65
N ALA A 359 -19.59 5.51 -13.42
CA ALA A 359 -20.61 6.03 -14.33
C ALA A 359 -20.02 6.36 -15.72
N VAL A 360 -18.79 6.85 -15.77
CA VAL A 360 -18.03 7.05 -17.02
C VAL A 360 -17.73 5.74 -17.74
N THR A 361 -17.21 4.73 -17.03
CA THR A 361 -16.84 3.44 -17.66
C THR A 361 -18.02 2.64 -18.16
N THR A 362 -19.20 2.83 -17.57
CA THR A 362 -20.47 2.24 -18.04
C THR A 362 -21.16 3.07 -19.12
N GLY A 363 -20.53 4.13 -19.63
CA GLY A 363 -21.07 5.00 -20.67
C GLY A 363 -22.29 5.81 -20.21
N GLY A 364 -22.50 5.95 -18.90
CA GLY A 364 -23.65 6.66 -18.34
C GLY A 364 -23.48 8.17 -18.28
N VAL A 365 -22.24 8.66 -18.37
CA VAL A 365 -21.87 10.07 -18.20
C VAL A 365 -20.70 10.37 -19.11
N ASP A 366 -20.73 11.54 -19.75
CA ASP A 366 -19.60 12.05 -20.51
C ASP A 366 -18.48 12.58 -19.57
N MET A 367 -17.27 12.75 -20.11
CA MET A 367 -16.11 13.15 -19.30
C MET A 367 -16.28 14.52 -18.65
N ALA A 368 -16.95 15.46 -19.33
CA ALA A 368 -17.15 16.82 -18.80
C ALA A 368 -18.08 16.83 -17.58
N THR A 369 -19.24 16.16 -17.66
CA THR A 369 -20.15 16.07 -16.52
C THR A 369 -19.53 15.30 -15.36
N ALA A 370 -18.75 14.26 -15.66
CA ALA A 370 -17.99 13.53 -14.65
C ALA A 370 -16.97 14.43 -13.94
N ALA A 371 -16.22 15.23 -14.68
CA ALA A 371 -15.25 16.17 -14.11
C ALA A 371 -15.91 17.21 -13.20
N ILE A 372 -17.06 17.76 -13.61
CA ILE A 372 -17.87 18.66 -12.77
C ILE A 372 -18.34 17.95 -11.49
N GLY A 373 -18.72 16.67 -11.60
CA GLY A 373 -19.07 15.82 -10.46
C GLY A 373 -17.96 15.67 -9.43
N VAL A 374 -16.75 15.36 -9.90
CA VAL A 374 -15.56 15.27 -9.03
C VAL A 374 -15.25 16.62 -8.39
N PHE A 375 -15.37 17.71 -9.16
CA PHE A 375 -15.17 19.06 -8.63
C PHE A 375 -16.20 19.41 -7.55
N ALA A 376 -17.48 19.14 -7.77
CA ALA A 376 -18.54 19.35 -6.79
C ALA A 376 -18.27 18.56 -5.51
N ALA A 377 -17.86 17.30 -5.61
CA ALA A 377 -17.49 16.50 -4.45
C ALA A 377 -16.30 17.10 -3.68
N LEU A 378 -15.27 17.58 -4.39
CA LEU A 378 -14.11 18.25 -3.79
C LEU A 378 -14.51 19.53 -3.05
N VAL A 379 -15.40 20.34 -3.63
CA VAL A 379 -15.93 21.56 -3.01
C VAL A 379 -16.71 21.21 -1.74
N THR A 380 -17.60 20.22 -1.78
CA THR A 380 -18.36 19.78 -0.61
C THR A 380 -17.44 19.32 0.52
N ASN A 381 -16.45 18.48 0.22
CA ASN A 381 -15.46 18.06 1.20
C ASN A 381 -14.65 19.24 1.77
N SER A 382 -14.31 20.21 0.91
CA SER A 382 -13.64 21.45 1.32
C SER A 382 -14.50 22.27 2.28
N CYS A 383 -15.81 22.36 2.05
CA CYS A 383 -16.75 23.00 2.98
C CYS A 383 -16.79 22.30 4.35
N LEU A 384 -16.81 20.95 4.39
CA LEU A 384 -16.71 20.21 5.65
C LEU A 384 -15.42 20.52 6.42
N LYS A 385 -14.28 20.62 5.71
CA LYS A 385 -12.99 20.98 6.33
C LYS A 385 -13.00 22.41 6.86
N CYS A 386 -13.59 23.36 6.13
CA CYS A 386 -13.78 24.74 6.60
C CYS A 386 -14.65 24.77 7.87
N ALA A 387 -15.74 24.01 7.92
CA ALA A 387 -16.58 23.89 9.11
C ALA A 387 -15.81 23.28 10.29
N ALA A 388 -15.05 22.20 10.07
CA ALA A 388 -14.19 21.60 11.07
C ALA A 388 -13.15 22.60 11.62
N ALA A 389 -12.53 23.40 10.74
CA ALA A 389 -11.56 24.42 11.13
C ALA A 389 -12.20 25.52 12.02
N LEU A 390 -13.41 25.97 11.68
CA LEU A 390 -14.16 26.95 12.49
C LEU A 390 -14.52 26.38 13.86
N VAL A 391 -15.16 25.21 13.88
CA VAL A 391 -15.71 24.59 15.10
C VAL A 391 -14.61 24.16 16.06
N LYS A 392 -13.49 23.63 15.55
CA LYS A 392 -12.41 23.06 16.39
C LYS A 392 -11.24 24.00 16.61
N GLY A 393 -10.90 24.87 15.65
CA GLY A 393 -9.75 25.77 15.73
C GLY A 393 -10.04 27.20 16.15
N GLY A 394 -11.28 27.67 16.03
CA GLY A 394 -11.63 29.06 16.31
C GLY A 394 -11.13 30.05 15.23
N ARG A 395 -11.39 31.34 15.44
CA ARG A 395 -11.30 32.37 14.39
C ARG A 395 -9.90 32.55 13.81
N SER A 396 -8.86 32.59 14.66
CA SER A 396 -7.46 32.80 14.23
C SER A 396 -6.96 31.65 13.34
N TYR A 397 -7.34 30.42 13.63
CA TYR A 397 -7.00 29.25 12.82
C TYR A 397 -7.81 29.21 11.52
N ALA A 398 -9.13 29.40 11.61
CA ALA A 398 -10.01 29.38 10.45
C ALA A 398 -9.67 30.46 9.40
N LEU A 399 -9.31 31.67 9.83
CA LEU A 399 -8.88 32.75 8.94
C LEU A 399 -7.61 32.42 8.15
N ARG A 400 -6.80 31.45 8.60
CA ARG A 400 -5.62 30.97 7.87
C ARG A 400 -5.95 29.77 6.99
N VAL A 401 -6.77 28.84 7.48
CA VAL A 401 -7.07 27.59 6.76
C VAL A 401 -8.09 27.78 5.64
N ILE A 402 -9.16 28.54 5.86
CA ILE A 402 -10.25 28.69 4.87
C ILE A 402 -9.76 29.28 3.55
N PRO A 403 -8.99 30.39 3.51
CA PRO A 403 -8.48 30.92 2.24
C PRO A 403 -7.58 29.93 1.51
N GLY A 404 -6.79 29.14 2.24
CA GLY A 404 -5.96 28.10 1.65
C GLY A 404 -6.76 26.96 1.05
N ILE A 405 -7.80 26.48 1.75
CA ILE A 405 -8.73 25.47 1.21
C ILE A 405 -9.48 26.01 -0.02
N ALA A 406 -9.93 27.26 0.03
CA ALA A 406 -10.57 27.91 -1.11
C ALA A 406 -9.61 28.01 -2.31
N ALA A 407 -8.35 28.40 -2.09
CA ALA A 407 -7.34 28.45 -3.15
C ALA A 407 -7.09 27.07 -3.79
N ILE A 408 -7.07 25.99 -3.01
CA ILE A 408 -6.94 24.61 -3.52
C ILE A 408 -8.13 24.26 -4.44
N ALA A 409 -9.36 24.52 -3.99
CA ALA A 409 -10.56 24.26 -4.77
C ALA A 409 -10.62 25.13 -6.04
N ILE A 410 -10.31 26.43 -5.94
CA ILE A 410 -10.26 27.35 -7.08
C ILE A 410 -9.21 26.90 -8.10
N ALA A 411 -8.04 26.45 -7.65
CA ALA A 411 -7.01 25.94 -8.55
C ALA A 411 -7.49 24.72 -9.35
N PHE A 412 -8.22 23.80 -8.70
CA PHE A 412 -8.86 22.69 -9.40
C PHE A 412 -9.88 23.18 -10.44
N GLY A 413 -10.79 24.06 -10.05
CA GLY A 413 -11.86 24.57 -10.92
C GLY A 413 -11.33 25.36 -12.11
N LEU A 414 -10.35 26.24 -11.89
CA LEU A 414 -9.68 26.97 -12.98
C LEU A 414 -8.99 26.00 -13.91
N ALA A 415 -8.14 25.10 -13.40
CA ALA A 415 -7.47 24.12 -14.25
C ALA A 415 -8.44 23.24 -15.04
N LEU A 416 -9.64 22.97 -14.49
CA LEU A 416 -10.69 22.23 -15.18
C LEU A 416 -11.30 23.02 -16.35
N THR A 417 -11.50 24.33 -16.21
CA THR A 417 -12.02 25.16 -17.32
C THR A 417 -11.03 25.36 -18.47
N TRP A 418 -9.74 25.08 -18.24
CA TRP A 418 -8.66 25.20 -19.22
C TRP A 418 -8.32 23.86 -19.91
N ALA A 419 -8.89 22.75 -19.44
CA ALA A 419 -8.71 21.39 -19.97
C ALA A 419 -9.90 20.99 -20.83
#